data_AF-A0A924XBT6-F1
#
_entry.id   AF-A0A924XBT6-F1
#
_cell.length_a   1.000
_cell.length_b   1.000
_cell.length_c   1.000
_cell.angle_alpha   90.00
_cell.angle_beta   90.00
_cell.angle_gamma   90.00
#
_symmetry.space_group_name_H-M   'P 1'
#
loop_
_entity.id
_entity.type
_entity.pdbx_description
1 polymer ?
#
loop_
_entity_poly.entity_id
_entity_poly.type
_entity_poly.pdbx_seq_one_letter_code
_entity_poly.pdbx_strand_id
1 'polypeptide(L)'
;YTMAKYGMSMCVLGMAEEFRDSGVAFNALWPRTTIATAAVNMLGGDDMMKASRKPDIMADAAHWILTQDSRTTTGNFFIDDEVMVQAGVTDLEQYAVVKGAKLLPDFFVEP
;
A
#
# COMPACT_ATOMS: atom_id res chain seq x y z
N TYR A 1 -2.89 18.07 -4.11
CA TYR A 1 -2.71 16.60 -4.05
C TYR A 1 -2.85 16.09 -2.61
N THR A 2 -2.02 16.56 -1.66
CA THR A 2 -2.06 16.12 -0.26
C THR A 2 -3.45 16.17 0.38
N MET A 3 -4.16 17.30 0.32
CA MET A 3 -5.53 17.40 0.88
C MET A 3 -6.49 16.35 0.33
N ALA A 4 -6.42 16.06 -0.98
CA ALA A 4 -7.29 15.07 -1.60
C ALA A 4 -6.96 13.65 -1.11
N LYS A 5 -5.68 13.29 -1.02
CA LYS A 5 -5.23 11.98 -0.53
C LYS A 5 -5.52 11.80 0.96
N TYR A 6 -5.23 12.82 1.78
CA TYR A 6 -5.59 12.81 3.20
C TYR A 6 -7.11 12.73 3.41
N GLY A 7 -7.90 13.39 2.56
CA GLY A 7 -9.36 13.28 2.59
C GLY A 7 -9.87 11.84 2.48
N MET A 8 -9.27 11.04 1.58
CA MET A 8 -9.60 9.61 1.47
C MET A 8 -9.29 8.85 2.75
N SER A 9 -8.16 9.14 3.40
CA SER A 9 -7.79 8.56 4.69
C SER A 9 -8.76 8.95 5.81
N MET A 10 -9.24 10.19 5.82
CA MET A 10 -10.26 10.64 6.78
C MET A 10 -11.60 9.93 6.59
N CYS A 11 -11.98 9.61 5.35
CA CYS A 11 -13.17 8.78 5.09
C CYS A 11 -13.02 7.38 5.69
N VAL A 12 -11.84 6.76 5.60
CA VAL A 12 -11.57 5.46 6.26
C VAL A 12 -11.78 5.56 7.77
N LEU A 13 -11.22 6.59 8.41
CA LEU A 13 -11.35 6.79 9.85
C LEU A 13 -12.82 6.92 10.29
N GLY A 14 -13.62 7.72 9.57
CA GLY A 14 -15.05 7.90 9.90
C GLY A 14 -15.88 6.65 9.65
N MET A 15 -15.74 6.05 8.46
CA MET A 15 -16.55 4.91 8.03
C MET A 15 -16.21 3.63 8.80
N ALA A 16 -14.96 3.45 9.24
CA ALA A 16 -14.56 2.30 10.05
C ALA A 16 -15.36 2.21 11.37
N GLU A 17 -15.65 3.36 12.00
CA GLU A 17 -16.49 3.41 13.20
C GLU A 17 -17.98 3.40 12.86
N GLU A 18 -18.40 4.17 11.86
CA GLU A 18 -19.81 4.28 11.46
C GLU A 18 -20.43 2.91 11.09
N PHE A 19 -19.67 2.05 10.43
CA PHE A 19 -20.13 0.75 9.96
C PHE A 19 -19.65 -0.44 10.80
N ARG A 20 -19.03 -0.19 11.96
CA ARG A 20 -18.46 -1.24 12.83
C ARG A 20 -19.49 -2.32 13.19
N ASP A 21 -20.69 -1.91 13.60
CA ASP A 21 -21.77 -2.83 13.99
C ASP A 21 -22.31 -3.64 12.80
N SER A 22 -22.27 -3.04 11.60
CA SER A 22 -22.65 -3.69 10.35
C SER A 22 -21.61 -4.73 9.88
N GLY A 23 -20.43 -4.78 10.51
CA GLY A 23 -19.36 -5.72 10.16
C GLY A 23 -18.69 -5.42 8.81
N VAL A 24 -18.73 -4.17 8.35
CA VAL A 24 -18.04 -3.74 7.12
C VAL A 24 -16.70 -3.11 7.49
N ALA A 25 -15.62 -3.64 6.92
CA ALA A 25 -14.28 -3.15 7.16
C ALA A 25 -13.93 -1.99 6.22
N PHE A 26 -13.42 -0.91 6.80
CA PHE A 26 -12.81 0.20 6.07
C PHE A 26 -11.35 0.30 6.45
N ASN A 27 -10.44 0.17 5.49
CA ASN A 27 -9.00 0.31 5.70
C ASN A 27 -8.38 1.06 4.52
N ALA A 28 -7.21 1.66 4.74
CA ALA A 28 -6.35 2.18 3.68
C ALA A 28 -5.15 1.26 3.48
N LEU A 29 -4.65 1.20 2.25
CA LEU A 29 -3.39 0.54 1.90
C LEU A 29 -2.56 1.53 1.07
N TRP A 30 -1.28 1.68 1.42
CA TRP A 30 -0.33 2.56 0.75
C TRP A 30 1.00 1.85 0.50
N PRO A 31 1.69 2.10 -0.63
CA PRO A 31 2.98 1.47 -0.86
C PRO A 31 4.10 2.22 -0.12
N ARG A 32 5.08 1.49 0.43
CA ARG A 32 6.31 2.10 0.99
C ARG A 32 7.11 2.82 -0.08
N THR A 33 7.16 2.25 -1.28
CA THR A 33 7.99 2.69 -2.39
C THR A 33 7.15 2.96 -3.61
N THR A 34 7.69 3.74 -4.54
CA THR A 34 7.07 3.93 -5.86
C THR A 34 6.76 2.58 -6.54
N ILE A 35 5.63 2.54 -7.25
CA ILE A 35 5.14 1.34 -7.95
C ILE A 35 5.23 1.54 -9.46
N ALA A 36 5.84 0.59 -10.14
CA ALA A 36 6.15 0.61 -11.56
C ALA A 36 4.88 0.53 -12.43
N THR A 37 4.19 1.66 -12.55
CA THR A 37 2.97 1.83 -13.36
C THR A 37 3.24 2.76 -14.53
N ALA A 38 2.35 2.77 -15.53
CA ALA A 38 2.44 3.72 -16.64
C ALA A 38 2.49 5.18 -16.16
N ALA A 39 1.76 5.52 -15.09
CA ALA A 39 1.78 6.86 -14.51
C ALA A 39 3.15 7.22 -13.92
N VAL A 40 3.81 6.30 -13.22
CA VAL A 40 5.17 6.50 -12.70
C VAL A 40 6.18 6.66 -13.83
N ASN A 41 6.04 5.88 -14.91
CA ASN A 41 6.89 6.07 -16.09
C ASN A 41 6.70 7.46 -16.72
N MET A 42 5.47 7.98 -16.78
CA MET A 42 5.22 9.33 -17.29
C MET A 42 5.79 10.43 -16.37
N LEU A 43 5.89 10.19 -15.07
CA LEU A 43 6.38 11.17 -14.08
C LEU A 43 7.91 11.20 -13.98
N GLY A 44 8.57 10.04 -14.03
CA GLY A 44 10.01 9.92 -13.74
C GLY A 44 10.80 9.01 -14.69
N GLY A 45 10.17 8.49 -15.75
CA GLY A 45 10.82 7.68 -16.77
C GLY A 45 11.37 6.34 -16.27
N ASP A 46 12.24 5.76 -17.10
CA ASP A 46 12.85 4.44 -16.86
C ASP A 46 13.64 4.35 -15.55
N ASP A 47 14.26 5.44 -15.10
CA ASP A 47 15.06 5.43 -13.88
C ASP A 47 14.18 5.28 -12.63
N MET A 48 13.03 5.98 -12.59
CA MET A 48 12.05 5.82 -11.52
C MET A 48 11.41 4.43 -11.56
N MET A 49 11.15 3.89 -12.77
CA MET A 49 10.64 2.52 -12.94
C MET A 49 11.61 1.47 -12.40
N LYS A 50 12.92 1.60 -12.65
CA LYS A 50 13.95 0.68 -12.14
C LYS A 50 14.12 0.78 -10.62
N ALA A 51 13.87 1.96 -10.05
CA ALA A 51 13.87 2.20 -8.60
C ALA A 51 12.51 1.92 -7.92
N SER A 52 11.54 1.34 -8.63
CA SER A 52 10.21 1.01 -8.12
C SER A 52 10.08 -0.48 -7.77
N ARG A 53 9.04 -0.82 -7.01
CA ARG A 53 8.52 -2.18 -6.92
C ARG A 53 7.47 -2.44 -8.00
N LYS A 54 7.27 -3.72 -8.33
CA LYS A 54 6.21 -4.19 -9.21
C LYS A 54 4.84 -4.05 -8.53
N PRO A 55 3.75 -3.85 -9.29
CA PRO A 55 2.39 -3.76 -8.73
C PRO A 55 1.95 -4.97 -7.89
N ASP A 56 2.56 -6.13 -8.09
CA ASP A 56 2.26 -7.38 -7.40
C ASP A 56 2.27 -7.23 -5.87
N ILE A 57 3.17 -6.44 -5.27
CA ILE A 57 3.21 -6.25 -3.81
C ILE A 57 1.93 -5.62 -3.26
N MET A 58 1.36 -4.65 -3.99
CA MET A 58 0.12 -4.00 -3.61
C MET A 58 -1.07 -4.95 -3.82
N ALA A 59 -1.02 -5.80 -4.85
CA ALA A 59 -2.04 -6.80 -5.11
C ALA A 59 -2.06 -7.85 -4.00
N ASP A 60 -0.90 -8.38 -3.61
CA ASP A 60 -0.77 -9.38 -2.55
C ASP A 60 -1.14 -8.80 -1.19
N ALA A 61 -0.72 -7.56 -0.89
CA ALA A 61 -1.12 -6.86 0.33
C ALA A 61 -2.63 -6.63 0.40
N ALA A 62 -3.24 -6.19 -0.70
CA ALA A 62 -4.68 -6.04 -0.78
C ALA A 62 -5.40 -7.39 -0.59
N HIS A 63 -4.92 -8.46 -1.22
CA HIS A 63 -5.49 -9.80 -1.06
C HIS A 63 -5.43 -10.26 0.40
N TRP A 64 -4.30 -10.04 1.08
CA TRP A 64 -4.19 -10.36 2.50
C TRP A 64 -5.21 -9.59 3.34
N ILE A 65 -5.31 -8.27 3.17
CA ILE A 65 -6.28 -7.44 3.92
C ILE A 65 -7.73 -7.91 3.67
N LEU A 66 -8.08 -8.16 2.40
CA LEU A 66 -9.43 -8.54 1.98
C LEU A 66 -9.86 -9.93 2.45
N THR A 67 -8.91 -10.76 2.90
CA THR A 67 -9.16 -12.10 3.42
C THR A 67 -9.15 -12.17 4.96
N GLN A 68 -8.91 -11.04 5.64
CA GLN A 68 -9.01 -10.97 7.10
C GLN A 68 -10.47 -10.83 7.56
N ASP A 69 -10.72 -11.12 8.84
CA ASP A 69 -12.03 -10.91 9.45
C ASP A 69 -12.38 -9.41 9.47
N SER A 70 -13.44 -9.04 8.77
CA SER A 70 -13.90 -7.66 8.62
C SER A 70 -14.35 -7.02 9.94
N ARG A 71 -14.70 -7.81 10.96
CA ARG A 71 -15.12 -7.29 12.27
C ARG A 71 -13.94 -6.85 13.13
N THR A 72 -12.75 -7.38 12.87
CA THR A 72 -11.54 -7.09 13.66
C THR A 72 -10.54 -6.26 12.88
N THR A 73 -10.54 -6.37 11.55
CA THR A 73 -9.60 -5.67 10.66
C THR A 73 -10.28 -4.48 10.00
N THR A 74 -10.52 -3.42 10.76
CA THR A 74 -11.12 -2.16 10.27
C THR A 74 -10.47 -0.96 10.97
N GLY A 75 -10.39 0.18 10.29
CA GLY A 75 -9.77 1.42 10.78
C GLY A 75 -8.25 1.50 10.62
N ASN A 76 -7.65 0.62 9.82
CA ASN A 76 -6.19 0.55 9.67
C ASN A 76 -5.67 1.35 8.47
N PHE A 77 -4.42 1.79 8.57
CA PHE A 77 -3.65 2.44 7.51
C PHE A 77 -2.42 1.59 7.22
N PHE A 78 -2.59 0.60 6.36
CA PHE A 78 -1.56 -0.38 6.07
C PHE A 78 -0.49 0.14 5.12
N ILE A 79 0.74 -0.32 5.35
CA ILE A 79 1.83 -0.24 4.37
C ILE A 79 2.10 -1.62 3.79
N ASP A 80 2.27 -1.70 2.47
CA ASP A 80 2.41 -2.95 1.70
C ASP A 80 3.48 -3.90 2.26
N ASP A 81 4.68 -3.41 2.59
CA ASP A 81 5.75 -4.23 3.14
C ASP A 81 5.46 -4.77 4.53
N GLU A 82 4.89 -3.97 5.42
CA GLU A 82 4.46 -4.39 6.74
C GLU A 82 3.37 -5.47 6.65
N VAL A 83 2.43 -5.32 5.72
CA VAL A 83 1.40 -6.34 5.45
C VAL A 83 2.04 -7.64 4.95
N MET A 84 3.01 -7.56 4.02
CA MET A 84 3.72 -8.73 3.54
C MET A 84 4.48 -9.44 4.65
N VAL A 85 5.13 -8.71 5.55
CA VAL A 85 5.78 -9.29 6.72
C VAL A 85 4.77 -9.97 7.65
N GLN A 86 3.61 -9.35 7.90
CA GLN A 86 2.51 -9.95 8.68
C GLN A 86 1.93 -11.21 8.02
N ALA A 87 1.92 -11.25 6.68
CA ALA A 87 1.53 -12.42 5.89
C ALA A 87 2.60 -13.52 5.87
N GLY A 88 3.76 -13.32 6.51
CA GLY A 88 4.86 -14.27 6.58
C GLY A 88 5.84 -14.20 5.40
N VAL A 89 5.73 -13.19 4.53
CA VAL A 89 6.67 -12.98 3.43
C VAL A 89 7.90 -12.24 3.95
N THR A 90 9.03 -12.93 3.99
CA THR A 90 10.29 -12.39 4.53
C THR A 90 11.23 -11.84 3.45
N ASP A 91 11.07 -12.28 2.20
CA ASP A 91 11.84 -11.77 1.05
C ASP A 91 10.97 -10.86 0.19
N LEU A 92 11.18 -9.55 0.32
CA LEU A 92 10.50 -8.53 -0.49
C LEU A 92 11.29 -8.16 -1.76
N GLU A 93 12.48 -8.70 -1.97
CA GLU A 93 13.29 -8.44 -3.17
C GLU A 93 12.58 -8.94 -4.43
N GLN A 94 11.76 -9.99 -4.30
CA GLN A 94 10.94 -10.51 -5.38
C GLN A 94 9.99 -9.48 -6.00
N TYR A 95 9.66 -8.41 -5.26
CA TYR A 95 8.82 -7.32 -5.73
C TYR A 95 9.60 -6.19 -6.37
N ALA A 96 10.93 -6.13 -6.26
CA ALA A 96 11.70 -5.09 -6.95
C ALA A 96 11.65 -5.29 -8.47
N VAL A 97 11.56 -4.19 -9.23
CA VAL A 97 11.73 -4.26 -10.70
C VAL A 97 13.16 -4.66 -11.05
N VAL A 98 14.14 -4.07 -10.36
CA VAL A 98 15.55 -4.42 -10.45
C VAL A 98 16.04 -4.87 -9.07
N LYS A 99 16.45 -6.13 -8.96
CA LYS A 99 17.02 -6.70 -7.73
C LYS A 99 18.26 -5.92 -7.28
N GLY A 100 18.38 -5.69 -5.97
CA GLY A 100 19.48 -4.93 -5.38
C GLY A 100 19.49 -3.41 -5.66
N ALA A 101 18.50 -2.87 -6.38
CA ALA A 101 18.42 -1.42 -6.62
C ALA A 101 18.02 -0.66 -5.35
N LYS A 102 18.50 0.59 -5.22
CA LYS A 102 18.00 1.50 -4.19
C LYS A 102 16.60 1.96 -4.59
N LEU A 103 15.59 1.53 -3.83
CA LEU A 103 14.20 1.86 -4.08
C LEU A 103 13.90 3.32 -3.71
N LEU A 104 13.01 3.95 -4.47
CA LEU A 104 12.53 5.30 -4.21
C LEU A 104 11.31 5.24 -3.27
N PRO A 105 11.36 5.87 -2.08
CA PRO A 105 10.21 5.96 -1.19
C PRO A 105 9.02 6.64 -1.89
N ASP A 106 7.81 6.19 -1.57
CA ASP A 106 6.61 6.90 -2.03
C ASP A 106 6.38 8.18 -1.21
N PHE A 107 5.44 9.00 -1.66
CA PHE A 107 5.00 10.15 -0.89
C PHE A 107 4.35 9.73 0.44
N PHE A 108 4.47 10.59 1.44
CA PHE A 108 3.81 10.48 2.76
C PHE A 108 4.29 9.35 3.67
N VAL A 109 5.41 8.71 3.33
CA VAL A 109 6.09 7.71 4.17
C VAL A 109 7.44 8.25 4.61
N GLU A 110 7.80 8.05 5.88
CA GLU A 110 9.15 8.37 6.37
C GLU A 110 10.17 7.31 5.91
N PRO A 111 11.45 7.68 5.71
CA PRO A 111 12.50 6.77 5.22
C PRO A 111 12.88 5.65 6.19
#